data_AF-A0A847BHM1-F1
#
_entry.id   AF-A0A847BHM1-F1
#
_cell.length_a   1.000
_cell.length_b   1.000
_cell.length_c   1.000
_cell.angle_alpha   90.00
_cell.angle_beta   90.00
_cell.angle_gamma   90.00
#
_symmetry.space_group_name_H-M   'P 1'
#
loop_
_entity.id
_entity.type
_entity.pdbx_description
1 polymer ?
#
loop_
_entity_poly.entity_id
_entity_poly.type
_entity_poly.pdbx_seq_one_letter_code
_entity_poly.pdbx_strand_id
1 'polypeptide(L)'
;MPRMSALFSAALIAAGLMTAQAHAQQDPAQDPAAQSQAQAPAQDFNNEELQQFADASQEIAVISQEYTERLHAAEDEQAQQEVRMEANDRMVEVVEQNGLDVDTFNAIGHAIQQDPELMQRVQQMAEQS
;
A
#
# COMPACT_ATOMS: atom_id res chain seq x y z
N MET A 1 13.10 -34.99 51.82
CA MET A 1 12.03 -34.44 52.67
C MET A 1 12.69 -33.92 53.94
N PRO A 2 12.42 -32.66 54.33
CA PRO A 2 11.46 -32.46 55.42
C PRO A 2 10.36 -31.45 55.05
N ARG A 3 9.19 -31.70 55.63
CA ARG A 3 8.02 -30.82 55.63
C ARG A 3 8.04 -30.04 56.95
N MET A 4 7.76 -28.75 56.91
CA MET A 4 7.23 -28.03 58.06
C MET A 4 6.05 -27.19 57.60
N SER A 5 4.90 -27.52 58.18
CA SER A 5 3.61 -26.90 57.94
C SER A 5 3.38 -25.67 58.82
N ALA A 6 2.51 -24.80 58.32
CA ALA A 6 1.50 -24.01 59.05
C ALA A 6 1.98 -22.65 59.66
N LEU A 7 1.20 -21.56 59.76
CA LEU A 7 -0.25 -21.32 59.69
C LEU A 7 -0.55 -19.89 59.15
N PHE A 8 -1.73 -19.77 58.52
CA PHE A 8 -2.70 -18.66 58.54
C PHE A 8 -2.27 -17.27 59.05
N SER A 9 -2.46 -16.26 58.19
CA SER A 9 -3.40 -15.17 58.47
C SER A 9 -3.87 -14.51 57.18
N ALA A 10 -5.19 -14.45 57.04
CA ALA A 10 -5.89 -13.72 56.01
C ALA A 10 -5.81 -12.21 56.32
N ALA A 11 -5.47 -11.42 55.30
CA ALA A 11 -5.86 -10.03 55.22
C ALA A 11 -6.50 -9.84 53.83
N LEU A 12 -7.83 -9.83 53.84
CA LEU A 12 -8.68 -9.53 52.70
C LEU A 12 -8.83 -8.01 52.56
N ILE A 13 -8.70 -7.55 51.32
CA ILE A 13 -9.34 -6.37 50.70
C ILE A 13 -8.68 -5.00 50.95
N ALA A 14 -7.95 -4.54 49.93
CA ALA A 14 -8.18 -3.22 49.37
C ALA A 14 -8.15 -3.31 47.83
N ALA A 15 -9.29 -3.04 47.22
CA ALA A 15 -9.42 -2.88 45.78
C ALA A 15 -8.60 -1.66 45.32
N GLY A 16 -7.74 -1.87 44.35
CA GLY A 16 -6.98 -0.83 43.65
C GLY A 16 -6.50 -1.40 42.33
N LEU A 17 -7.41 -1.49 41.36
CA LEU A 17 -7.08 -1.95 40.01
C LEU A 17 -6.11 -0.94 39.38
N MET A 18 -4.88 -1.40 39.21
CA MET A 18 -3.98 -1.23 38.07
C MET A 18 -3.74 0.25 37.63
N THR A 19 -2.77 0.92 38.25
CA THR A 19 -1.43 1.13 37.67
C THR A 19 -1.45 1.67 36.24
N ALA A 20 -1.53 3.01 36.14
CA ALA A 20 -0.99 3.75 35.01
C ALA A 20 0.45 3.27 34.77
N GLN A 21 0.69 2.79 33.56
CA GLN A 21 1.93 2.15 33.16
C GLN A 21 2.99 3.25 33.09
N ALA A 22 3.93 3.20 34.03
CA ALA A 22 5.16 3.97 33.98
C ALA A 22 5.95 3.49 32.75
N HIS A 23 5.99 4.32 31.70
CA HIS A 23 6.90 4.12 30.58
C HIS A 23 8.34 4.35 31.08
N ALA A 24 9.03 3.26 31.37
CA ALA A 24 10.46 3.21 31.55
C ALA A 24 11.16 3.34 30.19
N GLN A 25 12.26 4.09 30.18
CA GLN A 25 13.18 4.31 29.08
C GLN A 25 13.67 2.99 28.45
N GLN A 26 13.45 2.82 27.14
CA GLN A 26 14.25 1.96 26.27
C GLN A 26 14.40 2.65 24.90
N ASP A 27 15.66 2.78 24.48
CA ASP A 27 16.25 3.09 23.16
C ASP A 27 15.46 3.88 22.07
N PRO A 28 16.06 4.94 21.50
CA PRO A 28 15.59 5.54 20.26
C PRO A 28 16.08 4.73 19.05
N ALA A 29 15.46 3.58 18.77
CA ALA A 29 15.46 3.02 17.42
C ALA A 29 14.25 3.60 16.68
N GLN A 30 14.49 4.75 16.05
CA GLN A 30 13.55 5.39 15.14
C GLN A 30 13.29 4.45 13.97
N ASP A 31 12.13 3.83 13.95
CA ASP A 31 11.53 3.35 12.71
C ASP A 31 10.14 3.95 12.59
N PRO A 32 10.02 5.25 12.25
CA PRO A 32 8.79 5.75 11.71
C PRO A 32 8.76 5.30 10.24
N ALA A 33 8.25 4.09 9.99
CA ALA A 33 7.38 3.89 8.83
C ALA A 33 6.09 4.71 9.05
N ALA A 34 6.25 6.01 9.29
CA ALA A 34 5.28 7.02 8.97
C ALA A 34 5.25 7.03 7.44
N GLN A 35 4.51 6.07 6.87
CA GLN A 35 3.78 6.35 5.66
C GLN A 35 2.94 7.57 5.99
N SER A 36 3.53 8.72 5.68
CA SER A 36 2.85 9.98 5.64
C SER A 36 1.74 9.73 4.64
N GLN A 37 0.54 9.44 5.14
CA GLN A 37 -0.68 9.68 4.39
C GLN A 37 -0.75 11.20 4.25
N ALA A 38 0.12 11.74 3.39
CA ALA A 38 -0.07 13.03 2.79
C ALA A 38 -1.39 12.85 2.05
N GLN A 39 -2.47 13.34 2.67
CA GLN A 39 -3.74 13.50 2.01
C GLN A 39 -3.41 14.33 0.77
N ALA A 40 -3.36 13.65 -0.39
CA ALA A 40 -3.24 14.35 -1.65
C ALA A 40 -4.39 15.38 -1.66
N PRO A 41 -4.11 16.64 -2.00
CA PRO A 41 -5.20 17.62 -2.15
C PRO A 41 -6.25 16.97 -3.05
N ALA A 42 -7.53 17.16 -2.72
CA ALA A 42 -8.62 16.67 -3.55
C ALA A 42 -8.42 17.24 -4.96
N GLN A 43 -7.84 16.43 -5.85
CA GLN A 43 -7.64 16.78 -7.23
C GLN A 43 -8.94 16.45 -7.94
N ASP A 44 -9.56 17.49 -8.50
CA ASP A 44 -10.65 17.29 -9.45
C ASP A 44 -10.04 16.82 -10.77
N PHE A 45 -10.12 15.52 -11.02
CA PHE A 45 -9.76 14.94 -12.32
C PHE A 45 -10.89 15.15 -13.32
N ASN A 46 -10.54 15.61 -14.51
CA ASN A 46 -11.51 15.81 -15.58
C ASN A 46 -11.86 14.47 -16.28
N ASN A 47 -12.91 14.46 -17.09
CA ASN A 47 -13.37 13.21 -17.73
C ASN A 47 -12.36 12.63 -18.73
N GLU A 48 -11.57 13.48 -19.38
CA GLU A 48 -10.55 13.06 -20.34
C GLU A 48 -9.42 12.35 -19.61
N GLU A 49 -8.92 12.91 -18.50
CA GLU A 49 -7.89 12.29 -17.67
C GLU A 49 -8.35 10.94 -17.11
N LEU A 50 -9.61 10.83 -16.67
CA LEU A 50 -10.18 9.58 -16.16
C LEU A 50 -10.36 8.52 -17.26
N GLN A 51 -10.71 8.92 -18.48
CA GLN A 51 -10.81 8.02 -19.62
C GLN A 51 -9.42 7.52 -20.03
N GLN A 52 -8.45 8.42 -20.16
CA GLN A 52 -7.06 8.06 -20.46
C GLN A 52 -6.48 7.13 -19.39
N PHE A 53 -6.83 7.34 -18.12
CA PHE A 53 -6.42 6.47 -17.03
C PHE A 53 -7.04 5.08 -17.17
N ALA A 54 -8.32 5.00 -17.52
CA ALA A 54 -9.02 3.75 -17.76
C ALA A 54 -8.38 2.96 -18.91
N ASP A 55 -8.04 3.62 -20.01
CA ASP A 55 -7.41 3.02 -21.18
C ASP A 55 -5.98 2.55 -20.86
N ALA A 56 -5.16 3.42 -20.27
CA ALA A 56 -3.80 3.07 -19.84
C ALA A 56 -3.78 1.92 -18.82
N SER A 57 -4.73 1.89 -17.88
CA SER A 57 -4.82 0.83 -16.87
C SER A 57 -5.09 -0.55 -17.48
N GLN A 58 -5.90 -0.62 -18.55
CA GLN A 58 -6.17 -1.87 -19.26
C GLN A 58 -4.91 -2.38 -19.97
N GLU A 59 -4.19 -1.51 -20.66
CA GLU A 59 -2.93 -1.86 -21.31
C GLU A 59 -1.84 -2.27 -20.30
N ILE A 60 -1.73 -1.54 -19.19
CA ILE A 60 -0.78 -1.86 -18.11
C ILE A 60 -1.10 -3.22 -17.48
N ALA A 61 -2.38 -3.60 -17.36
CA ALA A 61 -2.76 -4.92 -16.85
C ALA A 61 -2.23 -6.05 -17.75
N VAL A 62 -2.29 -5.88 -19.07
CA VAL A 62 -1.73 -6.83 -20.04
C VAL A 62 -0.20 -6.89 -19.93
N ILE A 63 0.46 -5.73 -19.86
CA ILE A 63 1.91 -5.63 -19.66
C ILE A 63 2.31 -6.32 -18.35
N SER A 64 1.60 -6.06 -17.25
CA SER A 64 1.89 -6.67 -15.96
C SER A 64 1.83 -8.19 -16.02
N GLN A 65 0.90 -8.76 -16.79
CA GLN A 65 0.82 -10.20 -17.00
C GLN A 65 2.03 -10.73 -17.78
N GLU A 66 2.37 -10.09 -18.90
CA GLU A 66 3.53 -10.46 -19.73
C GLU A 66 4.83 -10.44 -18.91
N TYR A 67 5.06 -9.35 -18.17
CA TYR A 67 6.29 -9.20 -17.39
C TYR A 67 6.33 -10.12 -16.16
N THR A 68 5.18 -10.52 -15.62
CA THR A 68 5.12 -11.56 -14.58
C THR A 68 5.64 -12.88 -15.12
N GLU A 69 5.21 -13.28 -16.33
CA GLU A 69 5.70 -14.50 -16.99
C GLU A 69 7.21 -14.42 -17.29
N ARG A 70 7.66 -13.28 -17.80
CA ARG A 70 9.09 -13.04 -18.08
C ARG A 70 9.93 -13.07 -16.80
N LEU A 71 9.43 -12.54 -15.70
CA LEU A 71 10.11 -12.55 -14.40
C LEU A 71 10.23 -13.97 -13.84
N HIS A 72 9.19 -14.79 -14.02
CA HIS A 72 9.24 -16.22 -13.67
C HIS A 72 10.21 -17.02 -14.53
N ALA A 73 10.43 -16.61 -15.78
CA ALA A 73 11.36 -17.27 -16.70
C ALA A 73 12.82 -16.81 -16.54
N ALA A 74 13.08 -15.71 -15.82
CA ALA A 74 14.42 -15.16 -15.64
C ALA A 74 15.31 -16.09 -14.78
N GLU A 75 16.54 -16.33 -15.24
CA GLU A 75 17.44 -17.35 -14.68
C GLU A 75 18.10 -16.94 -13.35
N ASP A 76 18.36 -15.64 -13.17
CA ASP A 76 19.07 -15.11 -12.01
C ASP A 76 18.58 -13.71 -11.61
N GLU A 77 19.13 -13.18 -10.51
CA GLU A 77 18.76 -11.87 -9.97
C GLU A 77 19.05 -10.71 -10.94
N GLN A 78 20.08 -10.83 -11.78
CA GLN A 78 20.44 -9.80 -12.76
C GLN A 78 19.40 -9.77 -13.88
N ALA A 79 19.05 -10.92 -14.45
CA ALA A 79 18.00 -11.05 -15.46
C ALA A 79 16.65 -10.57 -14.92
N GLN A 80 16.33 -10.91 -13.67
CA GLN A 80 15.12 -10.40 -13.01
C GLN A 80 15.13 -8.87 -12.86
N GLN A 81 16.29 -8.27 -12.57
CA GLN A 81 16.42 -6.81 -12.49
C GLN A 81 16.22 -6.15 -13.86
N GLU A 82 16.76 -6.73 -14.92
CA GLU A 82 16.57 -6.26 -16.29
C GLU A 82 15.09 -6.32 -16.69
N VAL A 83 14.40 -7.42 -16.42
CA VAL A 83 12.95 -7.56 -16.67
C VAL A 83 12.14 -6.52 -15.89
N ARG A 84 12.50 -6.23 -14.63
CA ARG A 84 11.82 -5.19 -13.83
C ARG A 84 12.03 -3.79 -14.40
N MET A 85 13.24 -3.47 -14.86
CA MET A 85 13.54 -2.16 -15.46
C MET A 85 12.74 -1.97 -16.75
N GLU A 86 12.75 -2.97 -17.63
CA GLU A 86 12.00 -2.91 -18.89
C GLU A 86 10.47 -2.83 -18.66
N ALA A 87 9.95 -3.53 -17.64
CA ALA A 87 8.56 -3.40 -17.24
C ALA A 87 8.21 -1.96 -16.85
N ASN A 88 9.04 -1.33 -16.01
CA ASN A 88 8.82 0.06 -15.57
C ASN A 88 8.85 1.03 -16.75
N ASP A 89 9.83 0.90 -17.65
CA ASP A 89 9.95 1.74 -18.84
C ASP A 89 8.72 1.58 -19.74
N ARG A 90 8.25 0.34 -19.93
CA ARG A 90 7.06 0.07 -20.75
C ARG A 90 5.77 0.60 -20.12
N MET A 91 5.64 0.51 -18.80
CA MET A 91 4.49 1.10 -18.09
C MET A 91 4.46 2.63 -18.24
N VAL A 92 5.60 3.30 -18.09
CA VAL A 92 5.71 4.76 -18.32
C VAL A 92 5.31 5.12 -19.74
N GLU A 93 5.83 4.39 -20.72
CA GLU A 93 5.53 4.63 -22.14
C GLU A 93 4.02 4.50 -22.43
N VAL A 94 3.32 3.52 -21.85
CA VAL A 94 1.87 3.37 -22.04
C VAL A 94 1.08 4.52 -21.44
N VAL A 95 1.48 5.02 -20.27
CA VAL A 95 0.83 6.19 -19.65
C VAL A 95 0.97 7.40 -20.58
N GLU A 96 2.18 7.66 -21.07
CA GLU A 96 2.47 8.79 -21.98
C GLU A 96 1.76 8.64 -23.34
N GLN A 97 1.70 7.44 -23.90
CA GLN A 97 1.01 7.16 -25.17
C GLN A 97 -0.50 7.40 -25.09
N ASN A 98 -1.09 7.19 -23.92
CA ASN A 98 -2.49 7.48 -23.65
C ASN A 98 -2.75 8.96 -23.33
N GLY A 99 -1.73 9.82 -23.39
CA GLY A 99 -1.87 11.27 -23.19
C GLY A 99 -1.92 11.72 -21.74
N LEU A 100 -1.56 10.84 -20.80
CA LEU A 100 -1.38 11.16 -19.39
C LEU A 100 0.10 11.30 -19.05
N ASP A 101 0.40 12.14 -18.06
CA ASP A 101 1.68 12.07 -17.37
C ASP A 101 1.63 11.07 -16.20
N VAL A 102 2.81 10.59 -15.80
CA VAL A 102 2.97 9.58 -14.75
C VAL A 102 2.48 10.08 -13.38
N ASP A 103 2.64 11.36 -13.07
CA ASP A 103 2.23 11.92 -11.78
C ASP A 103 0.70 11.94 -11.68
N THR A 104 0.00 12.36 -12.76
CA THR A 104 -1.45 12.36 -12.85
C THR A 104 -2.01 10.93 -12.80
N PHE A 105 -1.40 9.98 -13.53
CA PHE A 105 -1.79 8.57 -13.45
C PHE A 105 -1.71 8.03 -12.02
N ASN A 106 -0.59 8.29 -11.32
CA ASN A 106 -0.40 7.86 -9.93
C ASN A 106 -1.38 8.55 -8.96
N ALA A 107 -1.67 9.84 -9.18
CA ALA A 107 -2.62 10.59 -8.37
C ALA A 107 -4.05 10.02 -8.50
N ILE A 108 -4.49 9.70 -9.72
CA ILE A 108 -5.78 9.03 -9.96
C ILE A 108 -5.80 7.66 -9.28
N GLY A 109 -4.73 6.87 -9.44
CA GLY A 109 -4.59 5.56 -8.80
C GLY A 109 -4.70 5.62 -7.28
N HIS A 110 -4.11 6.64 -6.65
CA HIS A 110 -4.22 6.86 -5.21
C HIS A 110 -5.62 7.34 -4.77
N ALA A 111 -6.26 8.19 -5.59
CA ALA A 111 -7.60 8.70 -5.31
C ALA A 111 -8.66 7.59 -5.38
N ILE A 112 -8.59 6.71 -6.37
CA ILE A 112 -9.50 5.57 -6.54
C ILE A 112 -9.51 4.64 -5.31
N GLN A 113 -8.38 4.49 -4.61
CA GLN A 113 -8.31 3.69 -3.39
C GLN A 113 -9.10 4.30 -2.21
N GLN A 114 -9.36 5.60 -2.25
CA GLN A 114 -10.01 6.37 -1.19
C GLN A 114 -11.42 6.81 -1.56
N ASP A 115 -11.77 6.80 -2.85
CA ASP A 115 -13.05 7.24 -3.39
C ASP A 115 -13.72 6.12 -4.22
N PRO A 116 -14.69 5.39 -3.62
CA PRO A 116 -15.43 4.34 -4.31
C PRO A 116 -16.28 4.85 -5.49
N GLU A 117 -16.75 6.10 -5.47
CA GLU A 117 -17.54 6.65 -6.58
C GLU A 117 -16.64 6.92 -7.78
N LEU A 118 -15.43 7.46 -7.53
CA LEU A 118 -14.41 7.63 -8.56
C LEU A 118 -13.99 6.29 -9.16
N MET A 119 -13.80 5.26 -8.33
CA MET A 119 -13.51 3.90 -8.79
C MET A 119 -14.59 3.38 -9.75
N GLN A 120 -15.87 3.49 -9.37
CA GLN A 120 -16.99 3.05 -10.21
C GLN A 120 -17.04 3.82 -11.53
N ARG A 121 -16.77 5.12 -11.50
CA ARG A 121 -16.73 5.96 -12.69
C ARG A 121 -15.67 5.53 -13.69
N VAL A 122 -14.45 5.28 -13.21
CA VAL A 122 -13.33 4.81 -14.04
C VAL A 122 -13.61 3.41 -14.60
N GLN A 123 -14.20 2.51 -13.80
CA GLN A 123 -14.61 1.19 -14.28
C GLN A 123 -15.63 1.29 -15.43
N GLN A 124 -16.63 2.17 -15.30
CA GLN A 124 -17.60 2.39 -16.37
C GLN A 124 -16.96 2.98 -17.63
N MET A 125 -15.94 3.83 -17.51
CA MET A 125 -15.19 4.36 -18.64
C MET A 125 -14.40 3.24 -19.35
N ALA A 126 -13.73 2.37 -18.59
CA ALA A 126 -13.01 1.22 -19.14
C ALA A 126 -13.91 0.26 -19.92
N GLU A 127 -15.16 0.06 -19.48
CA GLU A 127 -16.14 -0.79 -20.18
C GLU A 127 -16.67 -0.18 -21.49
N GLN A 128 -16.46 1.12 -21.71
CA GLN A 128 -16.95 1.87 -22.87
C GLN A 128 -15.88 2.12 -23.94
N SER A 129 -14.62 1.77 -23.64
CA SER A 129 -13.46 1.92 -24.52
C SER A 129 -13.44 0.92 -25.69
#